data_AF-A0A371BW42-F1
#
_entry.id   AF-A0A371BW42-F1
#
_cell.length_a   1.000
_cell.length_b   1.000
_cell.length_c   1.000
_cell.angle_alpha   90.00
_cell.angle_beta   90.00
_cell.angle_gamma   90.00
#
_symmetry.space_group_name_H-M   'P 1'
#
loop_
_entity.id
_entity.type
_entity.pdbx_description
1 polymer ?
#
loop_
_entity_poly.entity_id
_entity_poly.type
_entity_poly.pdbx_seq_one_letter_code
_entity_poly.pdbx_strand_id
1 'polypeptide(L)'
;MSAMVQECRSCSTLLFPARLFCPFCGGDSFSLVAVGHGTLEETTTLSDGIVLATLSIDGGPRVIARLTGPGAEEGQIVPLTNDPNTTSGLHAYIPVHSTLNEDHS
;
A
#
# COMPACT_ATOMS: atom_id res chain seq x y z
N MET A 1 -12.05 1.19 -4.49
CA MET A 1 -10.64 1.63 -4.47
C MET A 1 -9.92 0.72 -3.51
N SER A 2 -8.85 0.08 -3.96
CA SER A 2 -8.00 -0.76 -3.12
C SER A 2 -6.58 -0.74 -3.65
N ALA A 3 -5.61 -0.97 -2.76
CA ALA A 3 -4.24 -1.31 -3.13
C ALA A 3 -3.99 -2.80 -2.91
N MET A 4 -3.02 -3.36 -3.63
CA MET A 4 -2.60 -4.75 -3.50
C MET A 4 -1.38 -4.85 -2.59
N VAL A 5 -1.44 -5.79 -1.65
CA VAL A 5 -0.30 -6.21 -0.82
C VAL A 5 -0.13 -7.73 -0.94
N GLN A 6 1.04 -8.25 -0.56
CA GLN A 6 1.26 -9.69 -0.50
C GLN A 6 0.83 -10.25 0.85
N GLU A 7 0.28 -11.44 0.85
CA GLU A 7 0.04 -12.25 2.04
C GLU A 7 0.85 -13.54 1.92
N CYS A 8 1.65 -13.87 2.94
CA CYS A 8 2.36 -15.15 2.99
C CYS A 8 1.36 -16.28 3.23
N ARG A 9 1.30 -17.28 2.34
CA ARG A 9 0.37 -18.41 2.51
C ARG A 9 0.69 -19.32 3.70
N SER A 10 1.92 -19.26 4.21
CA SER A 10 2.38 -20.11 5.31
C SER A 10 2.07 -19.53 6.69
N CYS A 11 2.15 -18.21 6.86
CA CYS A 11 1.98 -17.56 8.17
C CYS A 11 1.00 -16.38 8.17
N SER A 12 0.32 -16.13 7.06
CA SER A 12 -0.68 -15.06 6.86
C SER A 12 -0.19 -13.64 7.10
N THR A 13 1.13 -13.42 7.15
CA THR A 13 1.67 -12.07 7.31
C THR A 13 1.47 -11.26 6.03
N LEU A 14 0.92 -10.04 6.18
CA LEU A 14 0.83 -9.06 5.11
C LEU A 14 2.18 -8.34 4.91
N LEU A 15 2.58 -8.16 3.67
CA LEU A 15 3.89 -7.64 3.28
C LEU A 15 3.76 -6.61 2.16
N PHE A 16 4.51 -5.53 2.32
CA PHE A 16 4.73 -4.51 1.30
C PHE A 16 6.10 -3.85 1.54
N PRO A 17 6.91 -3.56 0.49
CA PRO A 17 6.75 -4.00 -0.90
C PRO A 17 6.82 -5.53 -1.02
N ALA A 18 6.45 -6.04 -2.20
CA ALA A 18 6.48 -7.47 -2.48
C ALA A 18 7.88 -8.09 -2.32
N ARG A 19 7.92 -9.34 -1.87
CA ARG A 19 9.10 -10.13 -1.49
C ARG A 19 9.08 -11.51 -2.15
N LEU A 20 10.27 -12.08 -2.31
CA LEU A 20 10.46 -13.48 -2.76
C LEU A 20 10.42 -14.48 -1.60
N PHE A 21 10.75 -14.04 -0.38
CA PHE A 21 10.71 -14.87 0.83
C PHE A 21 10.10 -14.08 1.99
N CYS A 22 9.34 -14.78 2.83
CA CYS A 22 8.69 -14.19 3.98
C CYS A 22 9.72 -13.97 5.09
N PRO A 23 9.91 -12.75 5.59
CA PRO A 23 10.91 -12.47 6.62
C PRO A 23 10.54 -13.08 7.98
N PHE A 24 9.29 -13.51 8.17
CA PHE A 24 8.79 -14.06 9.44
C PHE A 24 8.91 -15.58 9.52
N CYS A 25 8.62 -16.31 8.44
CA CYS A 25 8.62 -17.78 8.44
C CYS A 25 9.52 -18.43 7.38
N GLY A 26 10.13 -17.65 6.48
CA GLY A 26 10.96 -18.15 5.39
C GLY A 26 10.20 -18.74 4.19
N GLY A 27 8.86 -18.80 4.23
CA GLY A 27 8.05 -19.29 3.11
C GLY A 27 8.18 -18.43 1.85
N ASP A 28 8.05 -19.05 0.68
CA ASP A 28 8.20 -18.46 -0.64
C ASP A 28 6.88 -18.36 -1.43
N SER A 29 5.78 -18.88 -0.86
CA SER A 29 4.45 -18.86 -1.47
C SER A 29 3.60 -17.69 -0.96
N PHE A 30 3.07 -16.89 -1.90
CA PHE A 30 2.28 -15.69 -1.59
C PHE A 30 0.95 -15.64 -2.35
N SER A 31 -0.04 -14.98 -1.77
CA SER A 31 -1.26 -14.47 -2.41
C SER A 31 -1.19 -12.95 -2.53
N LEU A 32 -1.91 -12.38 -3.49
CA LEU A 32 -2.20 -10.94 -3.52
C LEU A 32 -3.54 -10.70 -2.85
N VAL A 33 -3.59 -9.74 -1.93
CA VAL A 33 -4.80 -9.35 -1.22
C VAL A 33 -5.05 -7.86 -1.36
N ALA A 34 -6.32 -7.50 -1.52
CA ALA A 34 -6.75 -6.12 -1.67
C ALA A 34 -6.96 -5.47 -0.29
N VAL A 35 -6.31 -4.34 -0.06
CA VAL A 35 -6.50 -3.48 1.13
C VAL A 35 -7.21 -2.19 0.71
N GLY A 36 -8.36 -1.92 1.32
CA GLY A 36 -9.20 -0.79 0.92
C GLY A 36 -8.77 0.55 1.52
N HIS A 37 -8.17 0.53 2.71
CA HIS A 37 -7.90 1.73 3.49
C HIS A 37 -6.61 1.57 4.31
N GLY A 38 -6.03 2.71 4.70
CA GLY A 38 -4.98 2.79 5.71
C GLY A 38 -5.21 3.98 6.63
N THR A 39 -4.64 3.94 7.82
CA THR A 39 -4.67 5.06 8.78
C THR A 39 -3.48 5.96 8.51
N LEU A 40 -3.73 7.25 8.29
CA LEU A 40 -2.68 8.25 8.06
C LEU A 40 -1.87 8.45 9.35
N GLU A 41 -0.55 8.31 9.28
CA GLU A 41 0.34 8.48 10.44
C GLU A 41 1.22 9.72 10.30
N GLU A 42 1.68 10.02 9.09
CA GLU A 42 2.55 11.17 8.85
C GLU A 42 2.40 11.65 7.41
N THR A 43 2.58 12.95 7.20
CA THR A 43 2.64 13.56 5.87
C THR A 43 3.87 14.43 5.69
N THR A 44 4.43 14.43 4.50
CA THR A 44 5.46 15.40 4.09
C THR A 44 5.13 15.98 2.72
N THR A 45 5.37 17.27 2.55
CA THR A 45 5.10 18.00 1.29
C THR A 45 6.40 18.26 0.57
N LEU A 46 6.50 17.75 -0.66
CA LEU A 46 7.61 18.01 -1.55
C LEU A 46 7.55 19.45 -2.09
N SER A 47 8.67 19.94 -2.63
CA SER A 47 8.78 21.31 -3.15
C SER A 47 7.85 21.62 -4.33
N ASP A 48 7.40 20.60 -5.06
CA ASP A 48 6.45 20.69 -6.16
C ASP A 48 4.98 20.59 -5.72
N GLY A 49 4.74 20.51 -4.40
CA GLY A 49 3.41 20.43 -3.80
C GLY A 49 2.84 19.02 -3.70
N ILE A 50 3.56 17.97 -4.13
CA ILE A 50 3.13 16.58 -3.92
C ILE A 50 3.19 16.26 -2.42
N VAL A 51 2.10 15.71 -1.90
CA VAL A 51 2.04 15.22 -0.51
C VAL A 51 2.31 13.72 -0.49
N LEU A 52 3.35 13.31 0.23
CA LEU A 52 3.60 11.92 0.58
C LEU A 52 3.02 11.64 1.96
N ALA A 53 2.49 10.43 2.12
CA ALA A 53 1.88 9.96 3.36
C ALA A 53 2.46 8.60 3.76
N THR A 54 2.73 8.44 5.05
CA THR A 54 2.91 7.14 5.69
C THR A 54 1.55 6.69 6.19
N LEU A 55 1.09 5.52 5.75
CA LEU A 55 -0.15 4.91 6.24
C LEU A 55 0.14 3.55 6.88
N SER A 56 -0.52 3.28 8.01
CA SER A 56 -0.57 1.93 8.58
C SER A 56 -1.77 1.16 8.03
N ILE A 57 -1.52 -0.08 7.61
CA ILE A 57 -2.56 -1.05 7.26
C ILE A 57 -2.87 -1.88 8.49
N ASP A 58 -4.15 -2.06 8.81
CA ASP A 58 -4.56 -2.89 9.94
C ASP A 58 -4.04 -4.32 9.81
N GLY A 59 -3.40 -4.82 10.87
CA GLY A 59 -2.72 -6.12 10.87
C GLY A 59 -1.59 -6.27 9.84
N GLY A 60 -1.14 -5.17 9.22
CA GLY A 60 -0.27 -5.21 8.04
C GLY A 60 0.90 -4.24 8.07
N PRO A 61 1.52 -4.01 6.90
CA PRO A 61 2.71 -3.16 6.80
C PRO A 61 2.35 -1.68 6.91
N ARG A 62 3.39 -0.86 7.09
CA ARG A 62 3.33 0.58 6.77
C ARG A 62 3.66 0.78 5.30
N VAL A 63 2.95 1.69 4.65
CA VAL A 63 3.09 1.99 3.22
C VAL A 63 3.34 3.47 3.02
N ILE A 64 4.19 3.80 2.05
CA ILE A 64 4.38 5.17 1.58
C ILE A 64 3.51 5.35 0.33
N ALA A 65 2.64 6.36 0.36
CA ALA A 65 1.70 6.65 -0.71
C ALA A 65 1.71 8.13 -1.07
N ARG A 66 1.29 8.46 -2.29
CA ARG A 66 0.95 9.84 -2.66
C ARG A 66 -0.46 10.15 -2.18
N LEU A 67 -0.61 11.13 -1.31
CA LEU A 67 -1.90 11.61 -0.85
C LEU A 67 -2.47 12.65 -1.83
N THR A 68 -3.75 12.55 -2.15
CA THR A 68 -4.47 13.49 -3.00
C THR A 68 -5.82 13.80 -2.39
N GLY A 69 -6.23 15.07 -2.44
CA GLY A 69 -7.45 15.56 -1.80
C GLY A 69 -7.16 16.52 -0.64
N PRO A 70 -8.20 17.16 -0.10
CA PRO A 70 -8.04 18.22 0.90
C PRO A 70 -7.73 17.68 2.30
N GLY A 71 -6.77 18.33 2.98
CA GLY A 71 -6.70 18.45 4.45
C GLY A 71 -6.80 17.16 5.27
N ALA A 72 -6.09 16.10 4.89
CA ALA A 72 -6.07 14.89 5.71
C ALA A 72 -5.25 15.11 6.98
N GLU A 73 -5.74 14.58 8.09
CA GLU A 73 -5.11 14.67 9.41
C GLU A 73 -4.58 13.31 9.88
N GLU A 74 -3.56 13.33 10.74
CA GLU A 74 -3.06 12.12 11.40
C GLU A 74 -4.20 11.39 12.15
N GLY A 75 -4.22 10.06 12.06
CA GLY A 75 -5.28 9.20 12.57
C GLY A 75 -6.48 9.03 11.63
N GLN A 76 -6.56 9.77 10.53
CA GLN A 76 -7.65 9.63 9.56
C GLN A 76 -7.51 8.36 8.72
N ILE A 77 -8.64 7.67 8.51
CA ILE A 77 -8.74 6.54 7.57
C ILE A 77 -8.86 7.08 6.14
N VAL A 78 -7.93 6.70 5.28
CA VAL A 78 -7.84 7.15 3.89
C VAL A 78 -7.98 5.97 2.93
N PRO A 79 -8.82 6.08 1.87
CA PRO A 79 -8.93 5.07 0.82
C PRO A 79 -7.61 4.87 0.07
N LEU A 80 -7.26 3.61 -0.19
CA LEU A 80 -6.05 3.24 -0.95
C LEU A 80 -6.39 2.92 -2.40
N THR A 81 -5.45 3.19 -3.30
CA THR A 81 -5.59 2.84 -4.72
C THR A 81 -4.24 2.53 -5.36
N ASN A 82 -4.24 1.60 -6.33
CA ASN A 82 -3.13 1.42 -7.27
C ASN A 82 -3.38 2.10 -8.63
N ASP A 83 -4.52 2.75 -8.83
CA ASP A 83 -4.83 3.44 -10.09
C ASP A 83 -4.31 4.88 -10.07
N PRO A 84 -3.30 5.22 -10.90
CA PRO A 84 -2.73 6.55 -10.96
C PRO A 84 -3.70 7.61 -11.52
N ASN A 85 -4.79 7.19 -12.17
CA ASN A 85 -5.80 8.07 -12.76
C ASN A 85 -6.94 8.42 -11.79
N THR A 86 -6.88 7.92 -10.56
CA THR A 86 -7.80 8.35 -9.50
C THR A 86 -7.55 9.83 -9.24
N THR A 87 -8.54 10.69 -9.53
CA THR A 87 -8.38 12.15 -9.56
C THR A 87 -9.36 12.89 -8.66
N SER A 88 -10.30 12.18 -8.03
CA SER A 88 -11.34 12.78 -7.21
C SER A 88 -11.38 12.20 -5.81
N GLY A 89 -11.68 13.07 -4.84
CA GLY A 89 -11.78 12.73 -3.42
C GLY A 89 -10.43 12.51 -2.74
N LEU A 90 -10.49 12.37 -1.42
CA LEU A 90 -9.35 12.05 -0.59
C LEU A 90 -8.95 10.58 -0.81
N HIS A 91 -7.72 10.34 -1.26
CA HIS A 91 -7.18 8.98 -1.44
C HIS A 91 -5.65 8.97 -1.40
N ALA A 92 -5.10 7.79 -1.15
CA ALA A 92 -3.67 7.52 -1.13
C ALA A 92 -3.30 6.53 -2.25
N TYR A 93 -2.51 7.00 -3.21
CA TYR A 93 -2.02 6.21 -4.34
C TYR A 93 -0.72 5.50 -3.99
N ILE A 94 -0.70 4.17 -4.14
CA ILE A 94 0.47 3.34 -3.95
C ILE A 94 0.87 2.78 -5.33
N PRO A 95 2.09 3.06 -5.82
CA PRO A 95 2.56 2.44 -7.05
C PRO A 95 2.82 0.95 -6.81
N VAL A 96 2.34 0.12 -7.72
CA VAL A 96 2.74 -1.30 -7.82
C VAL A 96 3.49 -1.49 -9.12
N HIS A 97 4.67 -2.11 -9.04
CA HIS A 97 5.36 -2.57 -10.24
C HIS A 97 4.65 -3.81 -10.75
N SER A 98 4.14 -3.74 -11.98
CA SER A 98 3.38 -4.79 -12.66
C SER A 98 4.20 -6.05 -13.03
N THR A 99 5.45 -6.19 -12.59
CA THR A 99 6.38 -7.25 -13.03
C THR A 99 6.67 -8.32 -11.98
N LEU A 100 5.87 -8.46 -10.93
CA LEU A 100 6.01 -9.59 -10.00
C LEU A 100 4.89 -10.60 -10.27
N ASN A 101 5.29 -11.68 -10.94
CA ASN A 101 4.55 -12.91 -11.30
C ASN A 101 4.09 -13.02 -12.76
N GLU A 102 5.02 -12.91 -13.71
CA GLU A 102 4.99 -13.79 -14.89
C GLU A 102 5.89 -14.98 -14.62
N ASP A 103 5.46 -15.88 -13.72
CA ASP A 103 5.96 -17.25 -13.76
C ASP A 103 5.41 -17.87 -15.05
N HIS A 104 6.19 -17.76 -16.12
CA HIS A 104 6.01 -18.56 -17.32
C HIS A 104 6.05 -20.04 -16.89
N SER A 105 4.87 -20.65 -16.83
CA SER A 105 4.70 -22.11 -16.77
C SER A 105 5.26 -22.78 -18.02
#